data_AF-A0A832L6N4-F1
#
_entry.id   AF-A0A832L6N4-F1
#
_cell.length_a   1.000
_cell.length_b   1.000
_cell.length_c   1.000
_cell.angle_alpha   90.00
_cell.angle_beta   90.00
_cell.angle_gamma   90.00
#
_symmetry.space_group_name_H-M   'P 1'
#
loop_
_entity.id
_entity.type
_entity.pdbx_description
1 polymer ?
#
loop_
_entity_poly.entity_id
_entity_poly.type
_entity_poly.pdbx_seq_one_letter_code
_entity_poly.pdbx_strand_id
1 'polypeptide(L)' 'MSRDTGKALSSPVIILVGIGAIIDVILIVLMFKFADEENLFMVLLISALIGVVALGIAKGLVSISRNNYGK' A
#
# COMPACT_ATOMS: atom_id res chain seq x y z
N MET A 1 -4.13 12.59 27.11
CA MET A 1 -3.25 11.91 26.13
C MET A 1 -3.91 11.88 24.75
N SER A 2 -4.34 13.04 24.26
CA SER A 2 -5.11 13.19 23.02
C SER A 2 -4.71 14.53 22.42
N ARG A 3 -3.65 14.55 21.60
CA ARG A 3 -3.29 15.74 20.80
C ARG A 3 -2.15 15.60 19.76
N ASP A 4 -1.50 14.45 19.60
CA ASP A 4 -0.46 14.32 18.57
C ASP A 4 -0.86 13.53 17.32
N THR A 5 -1.94 12.75 17.35
CA THR A 5 -2.37 11.92 16.21
C THR A 5 -2.86 12.76 15.01
N GLY A 6 -3.34 13.98 15.25
CA GLY A 6 -3.83 14.88 14.21
C GLY A 6 -2.74 15.49 13.32
N LYS A 7 -1.48 15.50 13.76
CA LYS A 7 -0.33 15.97 12.95
C LYS A 7 0.33 14.84 12.14
N ALA A 8 0.19 13.60 12.59
CA ALA A 8 0.73 12.42 11.91
C ALA A 8 -0.06 12.04 10.65
N LEU A 9 -1.36 12.39 10.56
CA LEU A 9 -2.12 12.39 9.32
C LEU A 9 -1.82 13.65 8.49
N SER A 10 -0.57 13.83 8.13
CA SER A 10 -0.21 14.82 7.11
C SER A 10 -0.80 14.37 5.77
N SER A 11 -1.43 15.29 5.03
CA SER A 11 -1.99 15.08 3.68
C SER A 11 -1.21 14.07 2.78
N PRO A 12 0.14 14.12 2.69
CA PRO A 12 0.91 13.14 1.92
C PRO A 12 0.75 11.67 2.35
N VAL A 13 0.53 11.39 3.64
CA VAL A 13 0.32 10.02 4.15
C VAL A 13 -1.02 9.46 3.68
N ILE A 14 -2.08 10.27 3.76
CA ILE A 14 -3.42 9.88 3.33
C ILE A 14 -3.44 9.61 1.82
N ILE A 15 -2.77 10.47 1.04
CA ILE A 15 -2.64 10.31 -0.41
C ILE A 15 -1.88 9.02 -0.74
N LEU A 16 -0.75 8.75 -0.07
CA LEU A 16 0.05 7.55 -0.32
C LEU A 16 -0.74 6.26 -0.02
N VAL A 17 -1.43 6.21 1.13
CA VAL A 17 -2.26 5.06 1.51
C VAL A 17 -3.46 4.91 0.59
N GLY A 18 -4.09 6.01 0.19
CA GLY A 18 -5.23 6.01 -0.73
C GLY A 18 -4.85 5.46 -2.11
N ILE A 19 -3.73 5.91 -2.68
CA ILE A 19 -3.23 5.38 -3.96
C ILE A 19 -2.89 3.90 -3.84
N GLY A 20 -2.22 3.50 -2.74
CA GLY A 20 -1.91 2.10 -2.46
C GLY A 20 -3.15 1.20 -2.43
N ALA A 21 -4.19 1.61 -1.71
CA ALA A 21 -5.43 0.85 -1.62
C ALA A 21 -6.14 0.71 -2.97
N ILE A 22 -6.14 1.76 -3.81
CA ILE A 22 -6.72 1.69 -5.16
C ILE A 22 -5.95 0.68 -6.02
N ILE A 23 -4.62 0.69 -5.96
CA ILE A 23 -3.78 -0.25 -6.69
C ILE A 23 -4.03 -1.68 -6.23
N ASP A 24 -4.12 -1.92 -4.92
CA ASP A 24 -4.38 -3.25 -4.36
C ASP A 24 -5.75 -3.79 -4.80
N VAL A 25 -6.80 -2.97 -4.81
CA VAL A 25 -8.12 -3.38 -5.31
C VAL A 25 -8.05 -3.82 -6.78
N ILE A 26 -7.34 -3.07 -7.63
CA ILE A 26 -7.18 -3.41 -9.04
C ILE A 26 -6.41 -4.74 -9.19
N LEU A 27 -5.34 -4.93 -8.43
CA LEU A 27 -4.56 -6.16 -8.43
C LEU A 27 -5.40 -7.35 -7.96
N ILE A 28 -6.19 -7.22 -6.90
CA ILE A 28 -7.07 -8.28 -6.41
C ILE A 28 -8.13 -8.65 -7.46
N VAL A 29 -8.71 -7.68 -8.16
CA VAL A 29 -9.66 -7.95 -9.26
C VAL A 29 -8.99 -8.72 -10.40
N LEU A 30 -7.77 -8.34 -10.77
CA LEU A 30 -6.99 -9.09 -11.75
C LEU A 30 -6.67 -10.50 -11.27
N MET A 31 -6.33 -10.67 -9.99
CA MET A 31 -6.07 -11.98 -9.38
C MET A 31 -7.26 -12.92 -9.55
N PHE A 32 -8.48 -12.45 -9.24
CA PHE A 32 -9.70 -13.24 -9.43
C PHE A 32 -9.93 -13.59 -10.91
N LYS A 33 -9.74 -12.62 -11.81
CA LYS A 33 -9.86 -12.86 -13.25
C LYS A 33 -8.90 -13.96 -13.73
N PHE A 34 -7.63 -13.93 -13.30
CA PHE A 34 -6.66 -14.96 -13.69
C PHE A 34 -6.86 -16.30 -12.97
N ALA A 35 -7.48 -16.28 -11.79
CA ALA A 35 -7.90 -17.52 -11.12
C ALA A 35 -9.01 -18.22 -11.91
N ASP A 36 -9.95 -17.46 -12.47
CA ASP A 36 -11.00 -17.99 -13.36
C ASP A 36 -10.41 -18.53 -14.69
N GLU A 37 -9.30 -17.97 -15.15
CA GLU A 37 -8.54 -18.47 -16.31
C GLU A 37 -7.63 -19.68 -15.97
N GLU A 38 -7.74 -20.24 -14.76
CA GLU A 38 -6.91 -21.32 -14.22
C GLU A 38 -5.39 -21.04 -14.27
N ASN A 39 -5.00 -19.76 -14.38
CA ASN A 39 -3.62 -19.35 -14.54
C ASN A 39 -2.95 -19.08 -13.19
N LEU A 40 -2.58 -20.17 -12.51
CA LEU A 40 -1.95 -20.14 -11.19
C LEU A 40 -0.69 -19.25 -11.13
N PHE A 41 0.13 -19.25 -12.19
CA PHE A 41 1.36 -18.47 -12.24
C PHE A 41 1.07 -16.97 -12.14
N MET A 42 0.04 -16.49 -12.85
CA MET A 42 -0.32 -15.08 -12.87
C MET A 42 -0.93 -14.62 -11.54
N VAL A 43 -1.70 -15.49 -10.89
CA VAL A 43 -2.21 -15.30 -9.53
C VAL A 43 -1.07 -15.12 -8.52
N LEU A 44 -0.06 -15.98 -8.57
CA LEU A 44 1.13 -15.89 -7.71
C LEU A 44 1.93 -14.60 -7.96
N LEU A 45 2.08 -14.21 -9.23
CA LEU A 45 2.74 -12.96 -9.60
C LEU A 45 2.01 -11.74 -9.02
N ILE A 46 0.69 -11.72 -9.11
CA ILE A 46 -0.12 -10.62 -8.57
C ILE A 46 -0.01 -10.56 -7.05
N SER A 47 -0.08 -11.71 -6.38
CA SER A 47 0.11 -11.78 -4.92
C SER A 47 1.49 -11.23 -4.50
N ALA A 48 2.55 -11.57 -5.24
CA ALA A 48 3.88 -11.02 -5.02
C ALA A 48 3.92 -9.49 -5.25
N LEU A 49 3.25 -9.00 -6.30
CA LEU A 49 3.12 -7.58 -6.61
C LEU A 49 2.42 -6.79 -5.50
N ILE A 50 1.35 -7.31 -4.91
CA ILE A 50 0.69 -6.71 -3.74
C ILE A 50 1.69 -6.60 -2.57
N GLY A 51 2.49 -7.64 -2.34
CA GLY A 51 3.56 -7.61 -1.34
C GLY A 51 4.59 -6.51 -1.59
N VAL A 52 4.99 -6.30 -2.85
CA VAL A 52 5.92 -5.21 -3.24
C VAL A 52 5.29 -3.84 -3.03
N VAL A 53 4.01 -3.65 -3.38
CA VAL A 53 3.26 -2.41 -3.15
C VAL A 53 3.20 -2.10 -1.65
N ALA A 54 2.87 -3.09 -0.81
CA ALA A 54 2.84 -2.96 0.65
C ALA A 54 4.20 -2.55 1.22
N LEU A 55 5.29 -3.15 0.75
CA LEU A 55 6.66 -2.77 1.13
C LEU A 55 6.99 -1.33 0.70
N GLY A 56 6.56 -0.92 -0.48
CA GLY A 56 6.71 0.45 -0.99
C GLY A 56 6.01 1.47 -0.10
N ILE A 57 4.76 1.20 0.28
CA ILE A 57 3.97 2.05 1.18
C ILE A 57 4.62 2.10 2.57
N ALA A 58 5.03 0.96 3.13
CA ALA A 58 5.69 0.90 4.43
C ALA A 58 6.98 1.73 4.45
N LYS A 59 7.82 1.61 3.41
CA LYS A 59 9.04 2.43 3.29
C LYS A 59 8.72 3.91 3.10
N GLY A 60 7.69 4.24 2.31
CA GLY A 60 7.24 5.62 2.12
C GLY A 60 6.76 6.26 3.43
N LEU A 61 5.96 5.54 4.21
CA LEU A 61 5.49 5.94 5.53
C LEU A 61 6.66 6.13 6.51
N VAL A 62 7.61 5.19 6.56
CA VAL A 62 8.81 5.30 7.42
C VAL A 62 9.65 6.51 7.03
N SER A 63 9.82 6.79 5.73
CA SER A 63 10.55 7.96 5.24
C SER A 63 9.88 9.27 5.66
N ILE A 64 8.56 9.37 5.47
CA ILE A 64 7.76 10.54 5.88
C ILE A 64 7.81 10.72 7.40
N SER A 65 7.68 9.64 8.16
CA SER A 65 7.75 9.66 9.62
C SER A 65 9.13 10.14 10.10
N ARG A 66 10.22 9.60 9.55
CA ARG A 66 11.59 10.00 9.88
C ARG A 66 11.85 11.48 9.56
N ASN A 67 11.29 12.00 8.46
CA ASN A 67 11.45 13.40 8.08
C ASN A 67 10.64 14.36 8.97
N ASN A 68 9.50 13.93 9.51
CA ASN A 68 8.65 14.78 10.37
C ASN A 68 9.02 14.70 11.86
N TYR A 69 9.54 13.56 12.32
CA TYR A 69 9.82 13.29 13.74
C TYR A 69 11.31 13.10 14.07
N GLY A 70 12.19 13.07 13.07
CA GLY A 70 13.64 13.07 13.25
C GLY A 70 14.18 14.47 13.50
N LYS A 71 14.07 14.95 14.74
CA LYS A 71 14.97 15.96 15.32
C LYS A 71 15.84 15.29 16.36
#